data_AF-A0A929YHG3-F1
#
_entry.id   AF-A0A929YHG3-F1
#
_cell.length_a   1.000
_cell.length_b   1.000
_cell.length_c   1.000
_cell.angle_alpha   90.00
_cell.angle_beta   90.00
_cell.angle_gamma   90.00
#
_symmetry.space_group_name_H-M   'P 1'
#
loop_
_entity.id
_entity.type
_entity.pdbx_description
1 polymer ?
#
loop_
_entity_poly.entity_id
_entity_poly.type
_entity_poly.pdbx_seq_one_letter_code
_entity_poly.pdbx_strand_id
1 'polypeptide(L)' 'MRFTEEQQAVIDARHQNILVSAAAGSGKTAVLTERILGLISGEDAVDIDRLLVDLYQSGGGADEGENQRQN' A
#
# COMPACT_ATOMS: atom_id res chain seq x y z
N MET A 1 -9.80 -8.40 -9.75
CA MET A 1 -9.92 -7.03 -9.22
C MET A 1 -9.55 -6.07 -10.33
N ARG A 2 -10.15 -4.86 -10.41
CA ARG A 2 -9.77 -3.86 -11.42
C ARG A 2 -9.07 -2.70 -10.72
N PHE A 3 -7.78 -2.51 -11.02
CA PHE A 3 -6.99 -1.38 -10.53
C PHE A 3 -7.25 -0.13 -11.40
N THR A 4 -7.08 1.06 -10.82
CA THR A 4 -7.01 2.29 -11.63
C THR A 4 -5.73 2.32 -12.45
N GLU A 5 -5.67 3.18 -13.45
CA GLU A 5 -4.46 3.33 -14.26
C GLU A 5 -3.26 3.76 -13.40
N GLU A 6 -3.43 4.64 -12.41
CA GLU A 6 -2.32 5.02 -11.53
C GLU A 6 -1.89 3.88 -10.61
N GLN A 7 -2.84 3.09 -10.09
CA GLN A 7 -2.53 1.91 -9.29
C GLN A 7 -1.79 0.86 -10.10
N GLN A 8 -2.22 0.62 -11.35
CA GLN A 8 -1.57 -0.31 -12.26
C GLN A 8 -0.16 0.16 -12.63
N ALA A 9 0.05 1.46 -12.88
CA ALA A 9 1.37 2.03 -13.12
C ALA A 9 2.32 1.80 -11.92
N VAL A 10 1.80 1.92 -10.69
CA VAL A 10 2.55 1.58 -9.47
C VAL A 10 2.83 0.09 -9.38
N ILE A 11 1.91 -0.80 -9.78
CA ILE A 11 2.14 -2.25 -9.77
C ILE A 11 3.21 -2.64 -10.79
N ASP A 12 3.21 -2.00 -11.96
CA ASP A 12 4.05 -2.37 -13.11
C ASP A 12 5.43 -1.70 -13.11
N ALA A 13 5.63 -0.60 -12.38
CA ALA A 13 6.91 0.10 -12.36
C ALA A 13 8.07 -0.82 -11.93
N ARG A 14 9.11 -0.92 -12.76
CA ARG A 14 10.34 -1.69 -12.50
C ARG A 14 11.58 -0.80 -12.62
N HIS A 15 12.69 -1.28 -12.04
CA HIS A 15 14.05 -0.71 -12.15
C HIS A 15 14.16 0.80 -11.84
N GLN A 16 13.31 1.29 -10.95
CA GLN A 16 13.29 2.69 -10.54
C GLN A 16 12.73 2.81 -9.12
N ASN A 17 13.10 3.90 -8.45
CA ASN A 17 12.50 4.27 -7.19
C ASN A 17 11.17 4.97 -7.48
N ILE A 18 10.13 4.58 -6.76
CA ILE A 18 8.81 5.20 -6.85
C ILE A 18 8.44 5.85 -5.52
N LEU A 19 7.88 7.04 -5.57
CA LEU A 19 7.23 7.69 -4.44
C LEU A 19 5.76 7.88 -4.80
N VAL A 20 4.87 7.31 -4.00
CA VAL A 20 3.43 7.32 -4.26
C VAL A 20 2.73 8.10 -3.16
N SER A 21 2.02 9.16 -3.55
CA SER A 21 1.09 9.87 -2.66
C SER A 21 -0.31 9.35 -2.92
N ALA A 22 -1.02 8.91 -1.88
CA ALA A 22 -2.38 8.36 -2.05
C ALA A 22 -3.29 8.66 -0.85
N ALA A 23 -4.54 9.00 -1.14
CA ALA A 23 -5.56 9.33 -0.14
C ALA A 23 -5.91 8.14 0.79
N ALA A 24 -6.53 8.42 1.95
CA ALA A 24 -7.10 7.36 2.78
C ALA A 24 -8.09 6.51 1.98
N GLY A 25 -8.13 5.19 2.23
CA GLY A 25 -9.00 4.28 1.50
C GLY A 25 -8.62 3.98 0.05
N SER A 26 -7.52 4.53 -0.48
CA SER A 26 -7.10 4.34 -1.88
C SER A 26 -6.57 2.93 -2.23
N GLY A 27 -6.75 1.95 -1.35
CA GLY A 27 -6.28 0.58 -1.58
C GLY A 27 -4.76 0.40 -1.52
N LYS A 28 -4.00 1.26 -0.83
CA LYS A 28 -2.52 1.20 -0.74
C LYS A 28 -1.99 -0.20 -0.45
N THR A 29 -2.60 -0.90 0.51
CA THR A 29 -2.20 -2.27 0.87
C THR A 29 -2.41 -3.25 -0.28
N ALA A 30 -3.55 -3.17 -0.99
CA ALA A 30 -3.80 -4.03 -2.14
C ALA A 30 -2.79 -3.78 -3.28
N VAL A 31 -2.50 -2.52 -3.57
CA VAL A 31 -1.50 -2.12 -4.57
C VAL A 31 -0.10 -2.62 -4.19
N LEU A 32 0.30 -2.48 -2.92
CA LEU A 32 1.58 -3.00 -2.43
C LEU A 32 1.67 -4.53 -2.54
N THR A 33 0.61 -5.26 -2.17
CA THR A 33 0.56 -6.71 -2.28
C THR A 33 0.73 -7.17 -3.73
N GLU A 34 -0.04 -6.61 -4.66
CA GLU A 34 0.07 -6.96 -6.08
C GLU A 34 1.43 -6.60 -6.67
N ARG A 35 2.00 -5.45 -6.27
CA ARG A 35 3.36 -5.09 -6.68
C ARG A 35 4.38 -6.12 -6.20
N ILE A 36 4.30 -6.57 -4.96
CA ILE A 36 5.20 -7.62 -4.42
C ILE A 36 5.02 -8.92 -5.19
N LEU A 37 3.79 -9.36 -5.44
CA LEU A 37 3.50 -10.56 -6.25
C LEU A 37 4.13 -10.44 -7.64
N GLY A 38 3.97 -9.29 -8.31
CA GLY A 38 4.56 -9.03 -9.61
C GLY A 38 6.09 -8.94 -9.60
N LEU A 39 6.71 -8.64 -8.46
CA LEU A 39 8.17 -8.64 -8.30
C LEU A 39 8.73 -10.05 -8.10
N ILE A 40 7.96 -10.99 -7.54
CA ILE A 40 8.44 -12.35 -7.21
C ILE A 40 7.96 -13.45 -8.16
N SER A 41 7.03 -13.16 -9.09
CA SER A 41 6.40 -14.18 -9.94
C SER A 41 6.51 -13.91 -11.45
N GLY A 42 7.20 -12.86 -11.87
CA GLY A 42 7.37 -12.48 -13.30
C GLY A 42 8.66 -13.02 -13.96
N GLU A 43 8.89 -12.64 -15.22
CA GLU A 43 10.11 -13.00 -15.95
C GLU A 43 11.38 -12.41 -15.31
N ASP A 44 11.26 -11.21 -14.72
CA ASP A 44 12.33 -10.56 -13.95
C ASP A 44 12.14 -10.74 -12.43
N ALA A 45 11.71 -11.93 -12.01
CA ALA A 45 11.45 -12.21 -10.60
C ALA A 45 12.70 -12.01 -9.74
N VAL A 46 12.52 -11.35 -8.59
CA VAL A 46 13.53 -11.29 -7.53
C VAL A 46 13.19 -12.32 -6.45
N ASP A 47 14.24 -12.93 -5.88
CA ASP A 47 14.07 -13.80 -4.72
C ASP A 47 13.36 -13.04 -3.59
N ILE A 48 12.38 -13.65 -2.95
CA ILE A 48 11.61 -13.01 -1.87
C ILE A 48 12.52 -12.58 -0.71
N ASP A 49 13.62 -13.29 -0.48
CA ASP A 49 14.62 -12.99 0.55
C ASP A 49 15.41 -11.70 0.28
N ARG A 50 15.26 -11.10 -0.91
CA ARG A 50 15.87 -9.82 -1.30
C ARG A 50 14.93 -8.63 -1.09
N LEU A 51 13.70 -8.86 -0.64
CA LEU A 51 12.71 -7.80 -0.41
C LEU A 51 12.66 -7.42 1.07
N LEU A 52 12.86 -6.13 1.36
CA LEU A 52 12.55 -5.54 2.66
C LEU A 52 11.25 -4.73 2.53
N VAL A 53 10.23 -5.13 3.29
CA VAL A 53 8.95 -4.42 3.36
C VAL A 53 8.74 -3.95 4.79
N ASP A 54 8.67 -2.64 4.98
CA ASP A 54 8.37 -2.02 6.26
C ASP A 54 7.02 -1.30 6.16
N LEU A 55 6.12 -1.60 7.10
CA LEU A 55 4.78 -1.05 7.15
C LEU A 55 4.44 -0.63 8.57
N TYR A 56 4.12 0.64 8.74
CA TYR A 56 3.55 1.16 9.97
C TYR A 56 2.02 1.18 9.89
N GLN A 57 1.37 0.54 10.86
CA GLN A 57 -0.06 0.69 11.12
C GLN A 57 -0.23 1.24 12.53
N SER A 58 -0.75 2.45 12.66
CA SER A 58 -1.29 2.89 13.95
C SER A 58 -2.57 2.09 14.18
N GLY A 59 -2.57 1.19 15.16
CA GLY A 59 -3.76 0.44 15.55
C GLY A 59 -4.92 1.41 15.81
N GLY A 60 -6.02 1.25 15.07
CA GLY A 60 -7.24 2.00 15.33
C GLY A 60 -7.93 1.44 16.57
N GLY A 61 -8.09 2.27 17.61
CA GLY A 61 -8.96 1.97 18.73
C GLY A 61 -8.73 2.81 20.00
N ALA A 62 -9.29 4.02 20.06
CA ALA A 62 -9.88 4.57 21.29
C ALA A 62 -10.85 5.71 20.90
N ASP A 63 -12.07 5.63 21.40
CA ASP A 63 -13.20 6.56 21.25
C ASP A 63 -12.85 8.04 21.04
N GLU A 64 -13.32 8.61 19.93
CA GLU A 64 -13.62 10.06 19.84
C GLU A 64 -15.06 10.28 20.34
N GLY A 65 -15.31 9.90 21.59
CA GLY A 65 -16.54 10.18 22.30
C GLY A 65 -16.22 10.94 23.57
N GLU A 66 -16.26 12.28 23.53
CA GLU A 66 -16.65 13.15 24.67
C GLU A 66 -16.43 14.64 24.33
N ASN A 67 -17.51 15.34 23.95
CA ASN A 67 -17.84 16.63 24.58
C ASN A 67 -19.34 16.94 24.39
N GLN A 68 -20.20 16.23 25.12
CA GLN A 68 -21.43 16.83 25.62
C GLN A 68 -21.12 17.38 27.01
N ARG A 69 -20.69 18.64 27.08
CA ARG A 69 -20.85 19.41 28.31
C ARG A 69 -21.74 20.59 27.98
N GLN A 70 -22.89 20.59 28.66
CA GLN A 70 -23.89 21.63 28.69
C GLN A 70 -23.28 23.02 28.65
N ASN A 71 -23.83 23.87 27.79
CA ASN A 71 -24.21 25.21 28.19
C ASN A 71 -25.57 25.56 27.58
#